data_AF-A0A1T4N605-F1
#
_entry.id   AF-A0A1T4N605-F1
#
_cell.length_a   1.000
_cell.length_b   1.000
_cell.length_c   1.000
_cell.angle_alpha   90.00
_cell.angle_beta   90.00
_cell.angle_gamma   90.00
#
_symmetry.space_group_name_H-M   'P 1'
#
loop_
_entity.id
_entity.type
_entity.pdbx_description
1 polymer ?
#
loop_
_entity_poly.entity_id
_entity_poly.type
_entity_poly.pdbx_seq_one_letter_code
_entity_poly.pdbx_strand_id
1 'polypeptide(L)'
;MKKFIFIIFIIIGGVFLFNKFSSSKSTWKNSVGYINNVTKLSENTYGCQIEYTVEIKGKIDSIKQFYMDLKKEPINNQKLKLKYNSEEPIEYILVEQIQYKK
;
A
#
# COMPACT_ATOMS: atom_id res chain seq x y z
N MET A 1 -56.95 14.95 18.12
CA MET A 1 -56.92 13.54 18.54
C MET A 1 -55.87 12.81 17.74
N LYS A 2 -54.85 12.27 18.44
CA LYS A 2 -53.66 11.62 17.88
C LYS A 2 -54.03 10.21 17.39
N LYS A 3 -53.68 9.86 16.16
CA LYS A 3 -53.58 8.46 15.70
C LYS A 3 -52.17 8.25 15.17
N PHE A 4 -51.28 7.79 16.05
CA PHE A 4 -49.96 7.31 15.67
C PHE A 4 -50.11 5.89 15.13
N ILE A 5 -49.89 5.70 13.84
CA ILE A 5 -49.84 4.37 13.23
C ILE A 5 -48.40 3.89 13.39
N PHE A 6 -48.21 2.93 14.31
CA PHE A 6 -46.97 2.18 14.46
C PHE A 6 -46.89 1.17 13.31
N ILE A 7 -45.97 1.37 12.36
CA ILE A 7 -45.64 0.36 11.36
C ILE A 7 -44.41 -0.41 11.87
N ILE A 8 -44.67 -1.62 12.32
CA ILE A 8 -43.66 -2.64 12.64
C ILE A 8 -43.18 -3.23 11.32
N PHE A 9 -41.94 -2.95 10.91
CA PHE A 9 -41.31 -3.71 9.84
C PHE A 9 -40.69 -4.99 10.42
N ILE A 10 -41.35 -6.09 10.12
CA ILE A 10 -40.95 -7.46 10.44
C ILE A 10 -39.66 -7.78 9.67
N ILE A 11 -38.58 -7.97 10.41
CA ILE A 11 -37.31 -8.53 9.92
C ILE A 11 -37.49 -10.04 9.86
N ILE A 12 -37.71 -10.62 8.67
CA ILE A 12 -37.38 -12.03 8.39
C ILE A 12 -37.03 -12.17 6.91
N GLY A 13 -35.87 -12.78 6.65
CA GLY A 13 -35.68 -13.64 5.48
C GLY A 13 -34.66 -13.16 4.48
N GLY A 14 -33.42 -13.62 4.62
CA GLY A 14 -32.40 -13.38 3.60
C GLY A 14 -31.04 -14.00 3.88
N VAL A 15 -31.02 -15.31 4.17
CA VAL A 15 -29.97 -16.27 3.80
C VAL A 15 -28.51 -15.80 3.96
N PHE A 16 -27.89 -16.34 5.01
CA PHE A 16 -26.49 -16.79 5.06
C PHE A 16 -25.74 -16.77 3.71
N LEU A 17 -25.01 -15.69 3.44
CA LEU A 17 -23.83 -15.69 2.56
C LEU A 17 -22.57 -15.50 3.42
N PHE A 18 -22.44 -16.31 4.48
CA PHE A 18 -21.14 -16.59 5.09
C PHE A 18 -20.54 -17.81 4.38
N ASN A 19 -19.94 -17.59 3.20
CA ASN A 19 -19.08 -18.52 2.48
C ASN A 19 -18.47 -17.72 1.30
N LYS A 20 -17.20 -17.33 1.23
CA LYS A 20 -15.97 -17.73 1.89
C LYS A 20 -15.12 -16.45 2.06
N PHE A 21 -15.10 -15.84 3.24
CA PHE A 21 -13.88 -15.13 3.62
C PHE A 21 -12.88 -16.23 3.99
N SER A 22 -12.23 -16.78 2.96
CA SER A 22 -10.93 -17.41 3.20
C SER A 22 -10.15 -16.34 3.95
N SER A 23 -9.79 -16.60 5.21
CA SER A 23 -8.80 -15.77 5.87
C SER A 23 -7.53 -15.98 5.06
N SER A 24 -7.34 -15.18 4.01
CA SER A 24 -6.07 -15.17 3.30
C SER A 24 -5.08 -14.70 4.36
N LYS A 25 -4.21 -15.63 4.77
CA LYS A 25 -3.19 -15.31 5.75
C LYS A 25 -2.28 -14.34 5.00
N SER A 26 -2.44 -13.05 5.29
CA SER A 26 -1.64 -11.99 4.68
C SER A 26 -0.19 -12.44 4.57
N THR A 27 0.23 -12.70 3.34
CA THR A 27 1.54 -13.30 3.06
C THR A 27 2.51 -12.15 2.82
N TRP A 28 2.94 -11.53 3.93
CA TRP A 28 3.96 -10.50 3.89
C TRP A 28 5.30 -11.11 3.51
N LYS A 29 5.83 -10.69 2.36
CA LYS A 29 7.15 -11.05 1.87
C LYS A 29 8.10 -9.86 2.01
N ASN A 30 9.38 -10.14 2.22
CA ASN A 30 10.42 -9.11 2.24
C ASN A 30 10.90 -8.85 0.81
N SER A 31 11.24 -7.59 0.52
CA SER A 31 11.89 -7.18 -0.71
C SER A 31 12.96 -6.12 -0.42
N VAL A 32 13.78 -5.86 -1.42
CA VAL A 32 14.80 -4.83 -1.43
C VAL A 32 14.50 -3.89 -2.59
N GLY A 33 14.53 -2.60 -2.29
CA GLY A 33 14.35 -1.55 -3.28
C GLY A 33 15.52 -0.58 -3.29
N TYR A 34 15.59 0.18 -4.36
CA TYR A 34 16.64 1.17 -4.59
C TYR A 34 16.00 2.51 -4.92
N ILE A 35 16.46 3.56 -4.23
CA ILE A 35 16.14 4.94 -4.60
C ILE A 35 16.92 5.27 -5.86
N ASN A 36 16.20 5.61 -6.93
CA ASN A 36 16.72 6.04 -8.21
C ASN A 36 16.05 7.36 -8.62
N ASN A 37 16.54 7.98 -9.70
CA ASN A 37 15.91 9.14 -10.35
C ASN A 37 15.60 10.31 -9.40
N VAL A 38 16.52 10.58 -8.46
CA VAL A 38 16.40 11.75 -7.56
C VAL A 38 16.43 13.03 -8.39
N THR A 39 15.35 13.81 -8.30
CA THR A 39 15.14 15.02 -9.13
C THR A 39 14.71 16.18 -8.23
N LYS A 40 15.27 17.36 -8.45
CA LYS A 40 14.81 18.59 -7.79
C LYS A 40 13.52 19.08 -8.46
N LEU A 41 12.44 19.23 -7.70
CA LEU A 41 11.11 19.61 -8.20
C LEU A 41 10.86 21.11 -8.04
N SER A 42 11.27 21.68 -6.92
CA SER A 42 11.18 23.11 -6.61
C SER A 42 12.42 23.57 -5.84
N GLU A 43 12.48 24.83 -5.43
CA GLU A 43 13.56 25.37 -4.61
C GLU A 43 13.79 24.52 -3.34
N ASN A 44 12.71 24.00 -2.75
CA ASN A 44 12.70 23.35 -1.44
C ASN A 44 12.18 21.90 -1.46
N THR A 45 11.93 21.33 -2.64
CA THR A 45 11.40 19.96 -2.74
C THR A 45 12.10 19.11 -3.78
N TYR A 46 12.13 17.81 -3.49
CA TYR A 46 12.73 16.77 -4.30
C TYR A 46 11.71 15.65 -4.53
N GLY A 47 11.90 14.93 -5.63
CA GLY A 47 11.21 13.68 -5.92
C GLY A 47 12.22 12.56 -6.13
N CYS A 48 11.79 11.33 -5.89
CA CYS A 48 12.58 10.15 -6.23
C CYS A 48 11.68 8.96 -6.60
N GLN A 49 12.27 7.98 -7.26
CA GLN A 49 11.63 6.71 -7.57
C GLN A 49 12.25 5.64 -6.67
N ILE A 50 11.44 4.79 -6.05
CA ILE A 50 11.88 3.56 -5.42
C ILE A 50 11.50 2.41 -6.34
N GLU A 51 12.49 1.68 -6.83
CA GLU A 51 12.28 0.50 -7.67
C GLU A 51 12.59 -0.76 -6.86
N TYR A 52 11.68 -1.72 -6.87
CA TYR A 52 11.82 -2.99 -6.16
C TYR A 52 11.12 -4.12 -6.88
N THR A 53 11.62 -5.34 -6.67
CA THR A 53 11.08 -6.55 -7.27
C THR A 53 10.12 -7.25 -6.31
N VAL A 54 8.99 -7.74 -6.82
CA VAL A 54 8.02 -8.52 -6.06
C VAL A 54 7.70 -9.82 -6.78
N GLU A 55 7.22 -10.81 -6.03
CA GLU A 55 6.79 -12.09 -6.56
C GLU A 55 5.32 -12.31 -6.21
N ILE A 56 4.44 -12.15 -7.19
CA ILE A 56 2.99 -12.23 -7.06
C ILE A 56 2.51 -13.40 -7.91
N LYS A 57 1.80 -14.36 -7.29
CA LYS A 57 1.26 -15.56 -7.98
C LYS A 57 2.33 -16.31 -8.81
N GLY A 58 3.58 -16.36 -8.30
CA GLY A 58 4.72 -17.03 -8.96
C GLY A 58 5.36 -16.24 -10.11
N LYS A 59 4.94 -15.01 -10.37
CA LYS A 59 5.56 -14.10 -11.35
C LYS A 59 6.38 -13.04 -10.65
N ILE A 60 7.55 -12.76 -11.22
CA ILE A 60 8.46 -11.72 -10.75
C ILE A 60 8.16 -10.43 -11.50
N ASP A 61 7.72 -9.39 -10.79
CA ASP A 61 7.40 -8.08 -11.35
C ASP A 61 8.31 -6.99 -10.74
N SER A 62 8.66 -5.98 -11.54
CA SER A 62 9.32 -4.76 -11.06
C SER A 62 8.30 -3.67 -10.81
N ILE A 63 8.29 -3.13 -9.59
CA ILE A 63 7.39 -2.05 -9.17
C ILE A 63 8.19 -0.77 -8.99
N LYS A 64 7.64 0.34 -9.48
CA LYS A 64 8.20 1.68 -9.35
C LYS A 64 7.24 2.55 -8.54
N GLN A 65 7.67 2.99 -7.37
CA GLN A 65 6.91 3.89 -6.52
C GLN A 65 7.54 5.29 -6.54
N PHE A 66 6.75 6.31 -6.83
CA PHE A 66 7.22 7.69 -6.86
C PHE A 66 6.92 8.40 -5.54
N TYR A 67 7.94 9.03 -4.98
CA TYR A 67 7.84 9.90 -3.80
C TYR A 67 8.10 11.32 -4.26
N MET A 68 7.18 12.21 -3.92
CA MET A 68 7.21 13.63 -4.31
C MET A 68 7.23 14.51 -3.06
N ASP A 69 7.54 15.79 -3.24
CA ASP A 69 7.50 16.80 -2.17
C ASP A 69 8.39 16.50 -0.95
N LEU A 70 9.49 15.78 -1.16
CA LEU A 70 10.49 15.52 -0.14
C LEU A 70 11.26 16.80 0.17
N LYS A 71 11.20 17.27 1.42
CA LYS A 71 11.83 18.53 1.86
C LYS A 71 13.36 18.54 1.86
N LYS A 72 13.99 17.37 1.67
CA LYS A 72 15.43 17.19 1.63
C LYS A 72 15.79 16.25 0.49
N GLU A 73 16.97 16.43 -0.07
CA GLU A 73 17.46 15.59 -1.15
C GLU A 73 17.72 14.16 -0.64
N PRO A 74 17.00 13.15 -1.16
CA PRO A 74 17.25 11.76 -0.78
C PRO A 74 18.58 11.25 -1.35
N ILE A 75 19.18 10.27 -0.68
CA ILE A 75 20.42 9.64 -1.15
C ILE A 75 20.10 8.74 -2.35
N ASN A 76 20.65 9.08 -3.52
CA ASN A 76 20.52 8.25 -4.72
C ASN A 76 21.26 6.91 -4.56
N ASN A 77 20.73 5.85 -5.16
CA ASN A 77 21.15 4.45 -5.02
C ASN A 77 21.07 3.90 -3.58
N GLN A 78 20.35 4.57 -2.68
CA GLN A 78 20.11 4.04 -1.34
C GLN A 78 19.32 2.73 -1.43
N LYS A 79 19.86 1.68 -0.82
CA LYS A 79 19.17 0.41 -0.59
C LYS A 79 18.17 0.58 0.55
N LEU A 80 16.93 0.14 0.33
CA LEU A 80 15.85 0.15 1.31
C LEU A 80 15.27 -1.24 1.49
N LYS A 81 14.96 -1.62 2.73
CA LYS A 81 14.14 -2.81 3.01
C LYS A 81 12.66 -2.47 2.88
N LEU A 82 11.93 -3.33 2.18
CA LEU A 82 10.49 -3.24 1.98
C LEU A 82 9.81 -4.53 2.36
N LYS A 83 8.51 -4.43 2.63
CA LYS A 83 7.60 -5.56 2.70
C LYS A 83 6.47 -5.35 1.71
N TYR A 84 6.01 -6.43 1.11
CA TYR A 84 4.81 -6.41 0.27
C TYR A 84 3.89 -7.57 0.62
N ASN A 85 2.59 -7.35 0.51
CA ASN A 85 1.58 -8.40 0.61
C ASN A 85 1.34 -8.97 -0.78
N SER A 86 1.58 -10.28 -0.97
CA SER A 86 1.40 -10.93 -2.28
C SER A 86 -0.06 -11.27 -2.62
N GLU A 87 -0.98 -11.02 -1.69
CA GLU A 87 -2.43 -11.23 -1.85
C GLU A 87 -3.14 -9.90 -2.16
N GLU A 88 -4.30 -9.95 -2.80
CA GLU A 88 -5.07 -8.73 -3.15
C GLU A 88 -5.85 -8.19 -1.93
N PRO A 89 -5.87 -6.85 -1.71
CA PRO A 89 -5.13 -5.84 -2.44
C PRO A 89 -3.62 -5.91 -2.16
N ILE A 90 -2.81 -5.74 -3.21
CA ILE A 90 -1.35 -5.76 -3.07
C ILE A 90 -0.95 -4.49 -2.32
N GLU A 91 -0.36 -4.67 -1.14
CA GLU A 91 0.11 -3.59 -0.27
C GLU A 91 1.63 -3.57 -0.21
N TYR A 92 2.21 -2.38 0.03
CA TYR A 92 3.64 -2.17 0.11
C TYR A 92 3.99 -1.26 1.29
N ILE A 93 5.00 -1.63 2.06
CA ILE A 93 5.45 -0.89 3.23
C ILE A 93 6.97 -0.73 3.19
N LEU A 94 7.43 0.52 3.33
CA LEU A 94 8.84 0.82 3.63
C LEU A 94 9.13 0.43 5.08
N VAL A 95 10.09 -0.48 5.27
CA VAL A 95 10.55 -0.89 6.61
C VAL A 95 11.68 0.01 7.10
N GLU A 96 12.40 0.62 6.18
CA GLU A 96 13.49 1.55 6.47
C GLU A 96 13.15 2.96 6.00
N GLN A 97 13.65 3.96 6.73
CA GLN A 97 13.48 5.36 6.38
C GLN A 97 14.39 5.76 5.22
N ILE A 98 13.88 6.64 4.36
CA ILE A 98 14.70 7.33 3.36
C ILE A 98 15.74 8.19 4.10
N GLN A 99 17.00 8.02 3.71
CA GLN A 99 18.10 8.84 4.18
C GLN A 99 18.29 10.02 3.23
N TYR A 100 18.74 11.14 3.79
CA TYR A 100 18.87 12.40 3.08
C TYR A 100 20.33 12.88 3.12
N LYS A 101 20.73 13.63 2.10
CA LYS A 101 22.01 14.34 2.11
C LYS A 101 22.04 15.34 3.28
N LYS A 102 23.22 15.47 3.89
CA LYS A 102 23.46 16.39 5.00
C LYS A 102 23.46 17.84 4.55
#